data_AF-A0A135L823-F1
#
_entry.id   AF-A0A135L823-F1
#
_cell.length_a   1.000
_cell.length_b   1.000
_cell.length_c   1.000
_cell.angle_alpha   90.00
_cell.angle_beta   90.00
_cell.angle_gamma   90.00
#
_symmetry.space_group_name_H-M   'P 1'
#
loop_
_entity.id
_entity.type
_entity.pdbx_description
1 polymer ?
#
loop_
_entity_poly.entity_id
_entity_poly.type
_entity_poly.pdbx_seq_one_letter_code
_entity_poly.pdbx_strand_id
1 'polypeptide(L)' 'MCGRRKKKGIKIHSGFICSHCEEEIVHTDVSDEKYPFFIQQMKKVWINNG' A
#
# COMPACT_ATOMS: atom_id res chain seq x y z
N MET A 1 6.27 0.20 -1.07
CA MET A 1 5.84 0.26 0.35
C MET A 1 7.04 0.65 1.21
N CYS A 2 6.90 1.60 2.15
CA CYS A 2 7.92 2.51 2.74
C CYS A 2 9.32 2.00 3.19
N GLY A 3 9.67 0.71 3.02
CA GLY A 3 11.01 0.16 3.30
C GLY A 3 11.36 0.05 4.78
N ARG A 4 10.51 0.55 5.67
CA ARG A 4 10.73 0.54 7.12
C ARG A 4 10.07 -0.67 7.75
N ARG A 5 10.81 -1.38 8.60
CA ARG A 5 10.26 -2.41 9.50
C ARG A 5 9.35 -1.72 10.54
N LYS A 6 8.05 -1.65 10.26
CA LYS A 6 7.04 -1.20 11.22
C LYS A 6 6.36 -2.41 11.86
N LYS A 7 6.11 -2.35 13.17
CA LYS A 7 5.44 -3.42 13.93
C LYS A 7 3.92 -3.45 13.73
N LYS A 8 3.32 -2.38 13.21
CA LYS A 8 1.87 -2.24 12.99
C LYS A 8 1.56 -1.99 11.51
N GLY A 9 0.55 -2.68 11.01
CA GLY A 9 0.13 -2.60 9.61
C GLY A 9 -0.71 -3.80 9.18
N ILE A 10 -1.14 -3.77 7.93
CA ILE A 10 -1.92 -4.82 7.27
C ILE A 10 -0.95 -5.73 6.53
N LYS A 11 -1.01 -7.04 6.79
CA LYS A 11 -0.28 -8.05 6.02
C LYS A 11 -1.26 -8.69 5.04
N ILE A 12 -0.99 -8.57 3.74
CA ILE A 12 -1.85 -9.13 2.68
C ILE A 12 -0.99 -10.12 1.90
N HIS A 13 -1.30 -11.41 2.06
CA HIS A 13 -0.54 -12.52 1.46
C HIS A 13 0.97 -12.43 1.80
N SER A 14 1.83 -12.26 0.79
CA SER A 14 3.28 -12.06 0.92
C SER A 14 3.69 -10.58 1.05
N GLY A 15 2.76 -9.64 0.91
CA GLY A 15 3.00 -8.21 1.05
C GLY A 15 2.67 -7.68 2.45
N PHE A 16 3.34 -6.58 2.81
CA PHE A 16 3.10 -5.85 4.05
C PHE A 16 2.89 -4.37 3.76
N ILE A 17 1.78 -3.84 4.27
CA ILE A 17 1.38 -2.43 4.21
C ILE A 17 1.44 -1.91 5.63
N CYS A 18 2.33 -0.95 5.91
CA CYS A 18 2.35 -0.36 7.25
C CYS A 18 1.14 0.55 7.45
N SER A 19 0.72 0.75 8.70
CA SER A 19 -0.47 1.56 9.02
C SER A 19 -0.38 3.00 8.48
N HIS A 20 0.82 3.56 8.36
CA HIS A 20 0.99 4.89 7.75
C HIS A 20 0.74 4.88 6.24
N CYS A 21 1.20 3.84 5.52
CA CYS A 21 0.94 3.75 4.09
C CYS A 21 -0.53 3.48 3.82
N GLU A 22 -1.19 2.67 4.65
CA GLU A 22 -2.65 2.48 4.56
C GLU A 22 -3.38 3.81 4.81
N GLU A 23 -3.03 4.52 5.88
CA GLU A 23 -3.61 5.83 6.18
C GLU A 23 -3.40 6.82 5.04
N GLU A 24 -2.19 6.90 4.46
CA GLU A 24 -1.92 7.72 3.28
C GLU A 24 -2.79 7.30 2.09
N ILE A 25 -2.95 6.00 1.83
CA ILE A 25 -3.78 5.50 0.72
C ILE A 25 -5.26 5.89 0.92
N VAL A 26 -5.79 5.68 2.13
CA VAL A 26 -7.19 5.98 2.47
C VAL A 26 -7.48 7.48 2.43
N HIS A 27 -6.50 8.30 2.80
CA HIS A 27 -6.61 9.76 2.75
C HIS A 27 -6.22 10.37 1.39
N THR A 28 -5.70 9.58 0.44
CA THR A 28 -5.39 10.07 -0.90
C THR A 28 -6.68 10.15 -1.72
N ASP A 29 -7.05 11.36 -2.12
CA ASP A 29 -8.20 11.58 -3.00
C ASP A 29 -7.94 10.94 -4.38
N VAL A 30 -8.99 10.42 -5.00
CA VAL A 30 -8.91 9.83 -6.35
C VAL A 30 -8.47 10.83 -7.42
N SER A 31 -8.64 12.12 -7.14
CA SER A 31 -8.24 13.24 -7.98
C SER A 31 -6.76 13.63 -7.80
N ASP A 32 -6.08 13.08 -6.79
CA ASP A 32 -4.67 13.35 -6.51
C ASP A 32 -3.76 12.57 -7.47
N GLU A 33 -2.71 13.22 -7.98
CA GLU A 33 -1.71 12.60 -8.85
C GLU A 33 -1.04 11.37 -8.25
N LYS A 34 -1.06 11.24 -6.93
CA LYS A 34 -0.47 10.11 -6.19
C LYS A 34 -1.38 8.89 -6.14
N TYR A 35 -2.69 9.04 -6.38
CA TYR A 35 -3.64 7.94 -6.39
C TYR A 35 -3.22 6.79 -7.34
N PRO A 36 -2.89 7.02 -8.62
CA PRO A 36 -2.45 5.94 -9.51
C PRO A 36 -1.15 5.25 -9.05
N PHE A 37 -0.25 5.98 -8.37
CA PHE A 37 0.96 5.38 -7.80
C PHE A 37 0.60 4.38 -6.69
N PHE A 38 -0.29 4.76 -5.76
CA PHE A 38 -0.74 3.87 -4.70
C PHE A 38 -1.47 2.63 -5.22
N ILE A 39 -2.33 2.79 -6.23
CA ILE A 39 -3.02 1.68 -6.89
C ILE A 39 -2.02 0.71 -7.53
N GLN A 40 -0.97 1.21 -8.20
CA GLN A 40 0.09 0.34 -8.73
C GLN A 40 0.82 -0.43 -7.63
N GLN A 41 1.10 0.19 -6.48
CA GLN A 41 1.75 -0.49 -5.36
C GLN A 41 0.83 -1.56 -4.74
N MET A 42 -0.47 -1.29 -4.60
CA MET A 42 -1.43 -2.28 -4.12
C MET A 42 -1.59 -3.44 -5.10
N LYS A 43 -1.65 -3.18 -6.41
CA LYS A 43 -1.65 -4.22 -7.44
C LYS A 43 -0.44 -5.14 -7.33
N LYS A 44 0.77 -4.61 -7.04
CA LYS A 44 1.98 -5.45 -6.84
C LYS A 44 1.89 -6.37 -5.63
N VAL A 45 1.21 -5.92 -4.56
CA VAL A 45 0.95 -6.73 -3.36
C VAL A 45 -0.10 -7.82 -3.66
N TRP A 46 -1.08 -7.53 -4.50
CA TRP A 46 -2.16 -8.46 -4.85
C TRP A 46 -1.80 -9.44 -5.98
N ILE A 47 -0.98 -9.03 -6.96
CA ILE A 47 -0.53 -9.85 -8.11
C ILE A 47 0.56 -10.87 -7.70
N ASN A 48 0.89 -10.98 -6.41
CA ASN A 48 1.69 -12.10 -5.91
C ASN A 48 0.84 -13.40 -5.81
N ASN A 49 0.05 -13.68 -6.83
CA ASN A 49 -0.43 -15.01 -7.19
C ASN A 49 0.31 -15.36 -8.48
N GLY A 50 1.26 -16.29 -8.37
CA GLY A 50 1.77 -17.03 -9.52
C GLY A 50 0.68 -17.89 -10.14
#